data_AF-A0A933NZY8-F1
#
_entry.id   AF-A0A933NZY8-F1
#
_cell.length_a   1.000
_cell.length_b   1.000
_cell.length_c   1.000
_cell.angle_alpha   90.00
_cell.angle_beta   90.00
_cell.angle_gamma   90.00
#
_symmetry.space_group_name_H-M   'P 1'
#
loop_
_entity.id
_entity.type
_entity.pdbx_description
1 polymer ?
#
loop_
_entity_poly.entity_id
_entity_poly.type
_entity_poly.pdbx_seq_one_letter_code
_entity_poly.pdbx_strand_id
1 'polypeptide(L)'
;MILDDCWPLEGYGALVEFERNDRQAVALVVTFRNQSVDLAPQVRPLSGGLPKAEINIRGNFALKARQIVGRFTDYLNLHSDVLVDTDNFAVEYLLVDETERTQLHVFNFTTSTQLPPSRLAFSMVAQAFFAGEGTDDPSFASHLSRTAREALANERYIDAFRYGFLLIEAMYGDGNFKTKQLVASLRSNATFMAILTDTMTDLATSRISEVRTLMASHATPEKLVEHLVDRRGFYFHGNAKHQGAWHPNQHQAAQPIAEVAVLTAAGIAHSFSSAMFAPHIGSRHFDNARKQGAIMSFIAEIRFLDAHGFERTRTINVNTPGTALHNQLALRLHKDLLETVEVEMRDCQVIAIAARETKSGREVFKANYLAQVAERETSEHPPESD
;
A
#
# COMPACT_ATOMS: atom_id res chain seq x y z
N MET A 1 -9.06 -8.88 -5.66
CA MET A 1 -7.72 -8.29 -5.89
C MET A 1 -7.04 -9.02 -7.05
N ILE A 2 -6.28 -8.34 -7.91
CA ILE A 2 -5.46 -8.96 -8.96
C ILE A 2 -3.99 -8.95 -8.50
N LEU A 3 -3.37 -10.12 -8.46
CA LEU A 3 -1.99 -10.34 -8.04
C LEU A 3 -1.20 -11.03 -9.16
N ASP A 4 -0.10 -10.41 -9.59
CA ASP A 4 0.77 -11.00 -10.61
C ASP A 4 1.67 -12.12 -10.03
N ASP A 5 1.82 -12.19 -8.72
CA ASP A 5 2.54 -13.22 -7.97
C ASP A 5 1.88 -13.43 -6.59
N CYS A 6 2.09 -14.58 -5.95
CA CYS A 6 1.76 -14.78 -4.54
C CYS A 6 2.43 -16.05 -3.99
N TRP A 7 2.73 -16.04 -2.69
CA TRP A 7 3.12 -17.23 -1.94
C TRP A 7 2.64 -17.10 -0.49
N PRO A 8 2.67 -18.19 0.30
CA PRO A 8 2.23 -18.12 1.69
C PRO A 8 3.01 -17.10 2.52
N LEU A 9 2.33 -16.39 3.40
CA LEU A 9 2.92 -15.43 4.34
C LEU A 9 2.82 -15.96 5.76
N GLU A 10 3.95 -16.10 6.45
CA GLU A 10 4.00 -16.63 7.81
C GLU A 10 4.31 -15.53 8.83
N GLY A 11 3.39 -15.32 9.78
CA GLY A 11 3.44 -14.26 10.79
C GLY A 11 2.24 -14.37 11.73
N TYR A 12 2.22 -13.63 12.84
CA TYR A 12 1.13 -13.69 13.84
C TYR A 12 0.81 -15.10 14.41
N GLY A 13 1.72 -16.05 14.27
CA GLY A 13 1.47 -17.46 14.60
C GLY A 13 0.48 -18.17 13.64
N ALA A 14 0.26 -17.61 12.45
CA ALA A 14 -0.59 -18.14 11.41
C ALA A 14 0.15 -18.20 10.05
N LEU A 15 -0.39 -18.98 9.12
CA LEU A 15 -0.04 -18.92 7.72
C LEU A 15 -1.19 -18.26 6.95
N VAL A 16 -0.89 -17.24 6.14
CA VAL A 16 -1.86 -16.55 5.30
C VAL A 16 -1.61 -16.87 3.84
N GLU A 17 -2.64 -17.33 3.15
CA GLU A 17 -2.60 -17.76 1.75
C GLU A 17 -3.70 -17.07 0.94
N PHE A 18 -3.48 -16.92 -0.36
CA PHE A 18 -4.47 -16.37 -1.28
C PHE A 18 -5.00 -17.50 -2.16
N GLU A 19 -6.30 -17.80 -2.06
CA GLU A 19 -6.95 -18.64 -3.04
C GLU A 19 -7.17 -17.84 -4.32
N ARG A 20 -6.82 -18.42 -5.47
CA ARG A 20 -6.77 -17.71 -6.75
C ARG A 20 -7.57 -18.40 -7.83
N ASN A 21 -8.26 -17.60 -8.62
CA ASN A 21 -8.68 -17.95 -9.97
C ASN A 21 -7.81 -17.16 -10.96
N ASP A 22 -6.83 -17.83 -11.57
CA ASP A 22 -5.77 -17.22 -12.37
C ASP A 22 -5.03 -16.08 -11.60
N ARG A 23 -5.14 -14.82 -12.04
CA ARG A 23 -4.53 -13.66 -11.37
C ARG A 23 -5.41 -13.04 -10.30
N GLN A 24 -6.66 -13.45 -10.18
CA GLN A 24 -7.58 -12.87 -9.22
C GLN A 24 -7.54 -13.67 -7.92
N ALA A 25 -7.14 -13.02 -6.83
CA ALA A 25 -7.37 -13.53 -5.48
C ALA A 25 -8.87 -13.46 -5.17
N VAL A 26 -9.46 -14.62 -4.89
CA VAL A 26 -10.89 -14.83 -4.62
C VAL A 26 -11.18 -15.03 -3.14
N ALA A 27 -10.22 -15.54 -2.38
CA ALA A 27 -10.31 -15.66 -0.93
C ALA A 27 -8.93 -15.48 -0.29
N LEU A 28 -8.95 -15.13 1.00
CA LEU A 28 -7.78 -15.13 1.86
C LEU A 28 -7.99 -16.19 2.94
N VAL A 29 -7.04 -17.11 3.04
CA VAL A 29 -7.09 -18.26 3.95
C VAL A 29 -6.10 -18.00 5.08
N VAL A 30 -6.58 -18.04 6.32
CA VAL A 30 -5.74 -17.91 7.53
C VAL A 30 -5.71 -19.25 8.26
N THR A 31 -4.55 -19.89 8.25
CA THR A 31 -4.35 -21.22 8.82
C THR A 31 -3.57 -21.14 10.13
N PHE A 32 -4.20 -21.56 11.24
CA PHE A 32 -3.53 -21.76 12.52
C PHE A 32 -3.16 -23.24 12.66
N ARG A 33 -1.85 -23.55 12.70
CA ARG A 33 -1.35 -24.93 12.72
C ARG A 33 -1.15 -25.43 14.15
N ASN A 34 -1.19 -26.74 14.35
CA ASN A 34 -0.88 -27.41 15.63
C ASN A 34 -1.71 -26.89 16.82
N GLN A 35 -2.99 -26.61 16.60
CA GLN A 35 -3.90 -26.18 17.66
C GLN A 35 -4.46 -27.39 18.41
N SER A 36 -4.79 -27.20 19.70
CA SER A 36 -5.42 -28.28 20.50
C SER A 36 -6.82 -28.58 19.98
N VAL A 37 -7.18 -29.87 19.92
CA VAL A 37 -8.52 -30.37 19.57
C VAL A 37 -9.58 -29.82 20.52
N ASP A 38 -9.22 -29.47 21.76
CA ASP A 38 -10.14 -28.85 22.73
C ASP A 38 -10.71 -27.49 22.28
N LEU A 39 -10.07 -26.86 21.28
CA LEU A 39 -10.50 -25.60 20.66
C LEU A 39 -11.42 -25.82 19.44
N ALA A 40 -11.73 -27.07 19.10
CA ALA A 40 -12.70 -27.37 18.06
C ALA A 40 -14.14 -27.05 18.52
N PRO A 41 -15.08 -26.79 17.59
CA PRO A 41 -16.47 -26.54 17.94
C PRO A 41 -17.05 -27.80 18.56
N GLN A 42 -17.64 -27.66 19.74
CA GLN A 42 -18.32 -28.76 20.42
C GLN A 42 -19.81 -28.66 20.18
N VAL A 43 -20.42 -29.78 19.79
CA VAL A 43 -21.86 -29.86 19.63
C VAL A 43 -22.43 -30.58 20.84
N ARG A 44 -23.26 -29.88 21.60
CA ARG A 44 -23.99 -30.44 22.73
C ARG A 44 -25.45 -30.63 22.34
N PRO A 45 -25.99 -31.86 22.37
CA PRO A 45 -27.42 -32.07 22.15
C PRO A 45 -28.24 -31.43 23.28
N LEU A 46 -29.31 -30.72 22.92
CA LEU A 46 -30.25 -30.12 23.87
C LEU A 46 -31.49 -31.01 24.02
N SER A 47 -31.83 -31.36 25.26
CA SER A 47 -32.99 -32.20 25.56
C SER A 47 -34.25 -31.34 25.69
N GLY A 48 -35.06 -31.26 24.63
CA GLY A 48 -36.39 -30.67 24.66
C GLY A 48 -36.56 -29.44 23.77
N GLY A 49 -37.41 -29.56 22.74
CA GLY A 49 -37.80 -28.46 21.85
C GLY A 49 -36.75 -28.06 20.80
N LEU A 50 -37.09 -27.06 19.98
CA LEU A 50 -36.14 -26.37 19.11
C LEU A 50 -35.47 -25.25 19.91
N PRO A 51 -34.14 -25.07 19.84
CA PRO A 51 -33.16 -25.81 19.03
C PRO A 51 -32.73 -27.16 19.65
N LYS A 52 -32.44 -28.15 18.78
CA LYS A 52 -32.08 -29.54 19.16
C LYS A 52 -30.61 -29.73 19.60
N ALA A 53 -29.77 -28.72 19.37
CA ALA A 53 -28.35 -28.76 19.71
C ALA A 53 -27.82 -27.35 19.93
N GLU A 54 -26.81 -27.25 20.78
CA GLU A 54 -26.01 -26.06 21.01
C GLU A 54 -24.63 -26.29 20.39
N ILE A 55 -24.17 -25.34 19.57
CA ILE A 55 -22.82 -25.34 19.01
C ILE A 55 -21.99 -24.35 19.83
N ASN A 56 -20.99 -24.85 20.55
CA ASN A 56 -20.06 -24.03 21.32
C ASN A 56 -18.74 -23.92 20.57
N ILE A 57 -18.48 -22.75 20.00
CA ILE A 57 -17.22 -22.43 19.32
C ILE A 57 -16.22 -21.99 20.38
N ARG A 58 -15.27 -22.88 20.73
CA ARG A 58 -14.27 -22.63 21.77
C ARG A 58 -12.98 -22.09 21.16
N GLY A 59 -12.79 -20.78 21.23
CA GLY A 59 -11.56 -20.14 20.76
C GLY A 59 -11.83 -18.77 20.16
N ASN A 60 -10.75 -18.03 19.89
CA ASN A 60 -10.82 -16.70 19.30
C ASN A 60 -10.16 -16.64 17.92
N PHE A 61 -9.98 -17.77 17.22
CA PHE A 61 -9.30 -17.80 15.92
C PHE A 61 -10.01 -16.99 14.85
N ALA A 62 -11.35 -16.98 14.82
CA ALA A 62 -12.10 -16.10 13.92
C ALA A 62 -11.85 -14.61 14.23
N LEU A 63 -11.74 -14.25 15.52
CA LEU A 63 -11.39 -12.89 15.92
C LEU A 63 -9.93 -12.56 15.55
N LYS A 64 -8.99 -13.47 15.80
CA LYS A 64 -7.57 -13.32 15.44
C LYS A 64 -7.39 -13.21 13.93
N ALA A 65 -8.06 -14.05 13.15
CA ALA A 65 -8.05 -13.98 11.69
C ALA A 65 -8.58 -12.62 11.23
N ARG A 66 -9.71 -12.15 11.75
CA ARG A 66 -10.22 -10.79 11.45
C ARG A 66 -9.24 -9.69 11.85
N GLN A 67 -8.55 -9.81 12.98
CA GLN A 67 -7.52 -8.86 13.39
C GLN A 67 -6.32 -8.85 12.44
N ILE A 68 -5.81 -10.02 12.05
CA ILE A 68 -4.72 -10.16 11.07
C ILE A 68 -5.13 -9.53 9.75
N VAL A 69 -6.31 -9.92 9.24
CA VAL A 69 -6.82 -9.45 7.94
C VAL A 69 -7.11 -7.96 7.96
N GLY A 70 -7.76 -7.47 9.01
CA GLY A 70 -8.03 -6.05 9.20
C GLY A 70 -6.75 -5.22 9.23
N ARG A 71 -5.76 -5.62 10.04
CA ARG A 71 -4.50 -4.86 10.18
C ARG A 71 -3.71 -4.74 8.88
N PHE A 72 -3.54 -5.81 8.11
CA PHE A 72 -2.83 -5.67 6.83
C PHE A 72 -3.68 -4.90 5.80
N THR A 73 -5.02 -5.07 5.83
CA THR A 73 -5.93 -4.31 4.96
C THR A 73 -5.86 -2.82 5.25
N ASP A 74 -5.70 -2.44 6.52
CA ASP A 74 -5.52 -1.05 6.90
C ASP A 74 -4.25 -0.45 6.30
N TYR A 75 -3.13 -1.18 6.36
CA TYR A 75 -1.89 -0.76 5.70
C TYR A 75 -2.04 -0.64 4.17
N LEU A 76 -2.74 -1.57 3.52
CA LEU A 76 -3.03 -1.47 2.08
C LEU A 76 -3.89 -0.24 1.75
N ASN A 77 -4.85 0.08 2.61
CA ASN A 77 -5.77 1.21 2.46
C ASN A 77 -5.11 2.58 2.65
N LEU A 78 -3.90 2.64 3.21
CA LEU A 78 -3.12 3.89 3.23
C LEU A 78 -2.70 4.35 1.83
N HIS A 79 -2.56 3.42 0.87
CA HIS A 79 -2.11 3.70 -0.49
C HIS A 79 -3.16 3.52 -1.58
N SER A 80 -4.07 2.57 -1.39
CA SER A 80 -4.94 2.09 -2.45
C SER A 80 -6.28 1.73 -1.87
N ASP A 81 -7.35 1.93 -2.63
CA ASP A 81 -8.67 1.48 -2.20
C ASP A 81 -8.77 -0.03 -2.40
N VAL A 82 -8.50 -0.78 -1.33
CA VAL A 82 -8.52 -2.23 -1.29
C VAL A 82 -9.59 -2.66 -0.31
N LEU A 83 -10.69 -3.14 -0.85
CA LEU A 83 -11.72 -3.77 -0.05
C LEU A 83 -11.39 -5.25 0.08
N VAL A 84 -10.95 -5.64 1.27
CA VAL A 84 -10.94 -7.03 1.71
C VAL A 84 -12.16 -7.22 2.58
N ASP A 85 -13.01 -8.18 2.20
CA ASP A 85 -14.18 -8.54 2.98
C ASP A 85 -13.73 -9.31 4.23
N THR A 86 -13.83 -8.64 5.39
CA THR A 86 -13.45 -9.25 6.69
C THR A 86 -14.66 -9.72 7.49
N ASP A 87 -15.87 -9.38 7.02
CA ASP A 87 -17.13 -9.74 7.66
C ASP A 87 -17.64 -11.09 7.14
N ASN A 88 -17.33 -11.43 5.88
CA ASN A 88 -17.64 -12.71 5.28
C ASN A 88 -16.41 -13.64 5.30
N PHE A 89 -16.46 -14.70 6.12
CA PHE A 89 -15.36 -15.66 6.26
C PHE A 89 -15.88 -17.09 6.44
N ALA A 90 -15.03 -18.06 6.07
CA ALA A 90 -15.23 -19.47 6.37
C ALA A 90 -14.18 -19.92 7.41
N VAL A 91 -14.59 -20.78 8.35
CA VAL A 91 -13.68 -21.46 9.27
C VAL A 91 -13.75 -22.95 8.96
N GLU A 92 -12.60 -23.52 8.61
CA GLU A 92 -12.43 -24.94 8.34
C GLU A 92 -11.46 -25.55 9.36
N TYR A 93 -11.79 -26.75 9.84
CA TYR A 93 -10.95 -27.52 10.75
C TYR A 93 -10.31 -28.67 9.97
N LEU A 94 -9.02 -28.53 9.69
CA LEU A 94 -8.25 -29.53 8.96
C LEU A 94 -7.76 -30.62 9.92
N LEU A 95 -8.12 -31.87 9.61
CA LEU A 95 -7.77 -33.04 10.39
C LEU A 95 -6.29 -33.41 10.20
N VAL A 96 -5.66 -33.87 11.27
CA VAL A 96 -4.33 -34.50 11.20
C VAL A 96 -4.45 -35.95 10.72
N ASP A 97 -5.50 -36.67 11.13
CA ASP A 97 -5.79 -38.05 10.72
C ASP A 97 -7.30 -38.41 10.79
N GLU A 98 -7.67 -39.59 10.27
CA GLU A 98 -9.06 -40.06 10.21
C GLU A 98 -9.69 -40.38 11.58
N THR A 99 -8.92 -40.49 12.67
CA THR A 99 -9.47 -40.73 14.01
C THR A 99 -10.10 -39.47 14.59
N GLU A 100 -9.55 -38.30 14.23
CA GLU A 100 -10.04 -36.98 14.62
C GLU A 100 -11.37 -36.62 13.94
N ARG A 101 -11.66 -37.22 12.77
CA ARG A 101 -12.89 -37.02 12.00
C ARG A 101 -14.16 -37.34 12.78
N THR A 102 -14.12 -38.36 13.64
CA THR A 102 -15.27 -38.80 14.42
C THR A 102 -15.67 -37.81 15.52
N GLN A 103 -14.83 -36.82 15.79
CA GLN A 103 -14.98 -35.87 16.90
C GLN A 103 -15.53 -34.51 16.43
N LEU A 104 -15.44 -34.21 15.13
CA LEU A 104 -15.93 -32.96 14.54
C LEU A 104 -17.33 -33.11 13.97
N HIS A 105 -18.21 -32.16 14.30
CA HIS A 105 -19.63 -32.19 13.91
C HIS A 105 -20.04 -31.07 12.94
N VAL A 106 -19.18 -30.07 12.73
CA VAL A 106 -19.38 -28.94 11.83
C VAL A 106 -18.09 -28.69 11.08
N PHE A 107 -18.13 -28.74 9.74
CA PHE A 107 -16.94 -28.69 8.89
C PHE A 107 -16.79 -27.35 8.14
N ASN A 108 -17.88 -26.60 7.96
CA ASN A 108 -17.85 -25.30 7.30
C ASN A 108 -19.04 -24.42 7.70
N PHE A 109 -18.89 -23.11 7.47
CA PHE A 109 -19.94 -22.09 7.46
C PHE A 109 -19.51 -20.98 6.50
N THR A 110 -20.43 -20.34 5.78
CA THR A 110 -20.08 -19.38 4.71
C THR A 110 -21.11 -18.26 4.57
N THR A 111 -20.65 -17.06 4.25
CA THR A 111 -21.42 -15.93 3.70
C THR A 111 -20.60 -15.26 2.59
N SER A 112 -21.23 -14.51 1.68
CA SER A 112 -20.55 -14.00 0.46
C SER A 112 -21.10 -12.65 -0.01
N THR A 113 -20.19 -11.75 -0.41
CA THR A 113 -20.48 -10.58 -1.24
C THR A 113 -19.38 -10.44 -2.30
N GLN A 114 -19.71 -9.94 -3.50
CA GLN A 114 -18.73 -9.72 -4.58
C GLN A 114 -18.36 -8.24 -4.72
N LEU A 115 -17.08 -7.97 -4.96
CA LEU A 115 -16.53 -6.62 -5.19
C LEU A 115 -15.57 -6.62 -6.39
N PRO A 116 -15.40 -5.46 -7.08
CA PRO A 116 -14.50 -5.35 -8.21
C PRO A 116 -13.02 -5.45 -7.80
N PRO A 117 -12.15 -6.06 -8.62
CA PRO A 117 -10.78 -6.38 -8.21
C PRO A 117 -9.76 -5.25 -8.49
N SER A 118 -9.11 -4.71 -7.45
CA SER A 118 -7.93 -3.83 -7.57
C SER A 118 -6.65 -4.61 -7.87
N ARG A 119 -5.78 -4.12 -8.77
CA ARG A 119 -4.47 -4.72 -9.07
C ARG A 119 -3.40 -4.19 -8.10
N LEU A 120 -2.68 -5.09 -7.44
CA LEU A 120 -1.61 -4.75 -6.49
C LEU A 120 -0.36 -5.59 -6.73
N ALA A 121 0.81 -5.02 -6.44
CA ALA A 121 2.04 -5.79 -6.37
C ALA A 121 2.03 -6.67 -5.11
N PHE A 122 2.41 -7.95 -5.24
CA PHE A 122 2.42 -8.84 -4.08
C PHE A 122 3.39 -8.40 -2.98
N SER A 123 4.49 -7.73 -3.34
CA SER A 123 5.39 -7.15 -2.35
C SER A 123 4.69 -6.15 -1.43
N MET A 124 3.76 -5.33 -1.95
CA MET A 124 3.00 -4.39 -1.13
C MET A 124 2.07 -5.13 -0.17
N VAL A 125 1.43 -6.21 -0.63
CA VAL A 125 0.59 -7.08 0.20
C VAL A 125 1.39 -7.72 1.33
N ALA A 126 2.54 -8.29 1.01
CA ALA A 126 3.41 -8.92 1.98
C ALA A 126 4.01 -7.91 2.97
N GLN A 127 4.42 -6.72 2.50
CA GLN A 127 4.91 -5.64 3.36
C GLN A 127 3.83 -5.12 4.30
N ALA A 128 2.59 -4.95 3.82
CA ALA A 128 1.45 -4.59 4.66
C ALA A 128 1.16 -5.66 5.72
N PHE A 129 1.27 -6.94 5.36
CA PHE A 129 1.11 -8.05 6.28
C PHE A 129 2.13 -7.99 7.43
N PHE A 130 3.42 -7.84 7.10
CA PHE A 130 4.48 -7.78 8.12
C PHE A 130 4.44 -6.47 8.93
N ALA A 131 4.11 -5.33 8.32
CA ALA A 131 3.95 -4.07 9.04
C ALA A 131 2.83 -4.16 10.09
N GLY A 132 1.75 -4.86 9.77
CA GLY A 132 0.68 -5.12 10.72
C GLY A 132 1.12 -5.88 11.98
N GLU A 133 2.25 -6.60 11.99
CA GLU A 133 2.74 -7.28 13.19
C GLU A 133 3.28 -6.29 14.23
N GLY A 134 3.55 -5.05 13.82
CA GLY A 134 3.99 -3.97 14.69
C GLY A 134 2.93 -3.51 15.69
N THR A 135 3.31 -2.56 16.55
CA THR A 135 2.41 -1.97 17.56
C THR A 135 1.57 -0.81 17.04
N ASP A 136 1.93 -0.26 15.88
CA ASP A 136 1.24 0.88 15.30
C ASP A 136 -0.19 0.50 14.89
N ASP A 137 -1.10 1.47 14.97
CA ASP A 137 -2.50 1.30 14.59
C ASP A 137 -2.86 2.27 13.46
N PRO A 138 -2.79 1.84 12.19
CA PRO A 138 -3.16 2.67 11.05
C PRO A 138 -4.67 2.73 10.82
N SER A 139 -5.50 2.01 11.59
CA SER A 139 -6.93 1.78 11.27
C SER A 139 -7.72 3.08 11.12
N PHE A 140 -7.47 4.06 11.98
CA PHE A 140 -8.16 5.34 11.92
C PHE A 140 -7.81 6.13 10.64
N ALA A 141 -6.52 6.23 10.31
CA ALA A 141 -6.05 6.92 9.11
C ALA A 141 -6.47 6.18 7.83
N SER A 142 -6.35 4.85 7.82
CA SER A 142 -6.85 3.94 6.77
C SER A 142 -8.33 4.19 6.49
N HIS A 143 -9.16 4.12 7.53
CA HIS A 143 -10.61 4.24 7.40
C HIS A 143 -11.01 5.61 6.85
N LEU A 144 -10.58 6.71 7.48
CA LEU A 144 -11.00 8.04 7.06
C LEU A 144 -10.46 8.42 5.68
N SER A 145 -9.22 8.08 5.35
CA SER A 145 -8.65 8.37 4.03
C SER A 145 -9.37 7.59 2.92
N ARG A 146 -9.65 6.29 3.12
CA ARG A 146 -10.43 5.47 2.19
C ARG A 146 -11.83 6.04 2.01
N THR A 147 -12.56 6.31 3.11
CA THR A 147 -13.93 6.83 3.02
C THR A 147 -13.97 8.21 2.35
N ALA A 148 -12.95 9.05 2.55
CA ALA A 148 -12.83 10.33 1.85
C ALA A 148 -12.64 10.13 0.34
N ARG A 149 -11.76 9.21 -0.10
CA ARG A 149 -11.56 8.86 -1.52
C ARG A 149 -12.80 8.25 -2.14
N GLU A 150 -13.48 7.33 -1.46
CA GLU A 150 -14.73 6.73 -1.91
C GLU A 150 -15.84 7.79 -2.06
N ALA A 151 -15.96 8.72 -1.11
CA ALA A 151 -16.92 9.80 -1.22
C ALA A 151 -16.60 10.71 -2.43
N LEU A 152 -15.32 11.02 -2.66
CA LEU A 152 -14.87 11.84 -3.80
C LEU A 152 -15.18 11.15 -5.14
N ALA A 153 -14.86 9.86 -5.26
CA ALA A 153 -15.11 9.06 -6.46
C ALA A 153 -16.60 8.93 -6.79
N ASN A 154 -17.47 8.98 -5.78
CA ASN A 154 -18.92 8.99 -5.93
C ASN A 154 -19.52 10.40 -6.01
N GLU A 155 -18.70 11.43 -6.26
CA GLU A 155 -19.10 12.84 -6.38
C GLU A 155 -19.79 13.41 -5.12
N ARG A 156 -19.66 12.75 -3.97
CA ARG A 156 -20.18 13.23 -2.67
C ARG A 156 -19.19 14.20 -2.04
N TYR A 157 -18.93 15.34 -2.69
CA TYR A 157 -17.83 16.24 -2.36
C TYR A 157 -17.85 16.78 -0.92
N ILE A 158 -19.04 17.08 -0.39
CA ILE A 158 -19.17 17.55 1.00
C ILE A 158 -18.76 16.44 1.99
N ASP A 159 -19.13 15.19 1.73
CA ASP A 159 -18.73 14.05 2.56
C ASP A 159 -17.23 13.77 2.41
N ALA A 160 -16.70 13.84 1.19
CA ALA A 160 -15.26 13.70 0.93
C ALA A 160 -14.44 14.74 1.72
N PHE A 161 -14.86 16.00 1.67
CA PHE A 161 -14.27 17.07 2.46
C PHE A 161 -14.38 16.78 3.97
N ARG A 162 -15.53 16.34 4.46
CA ARG A 162 -15.74 16.05 5.89
C ARG A 162 -14.82 14.94 6.38
N TYR A 163 -14.75 13.82 5.68
CA TYR A 163 -13.90 12.69 6.09
C TYR A 163 -12.41 13.05 6.00
N GLY A 164 -11.98 13.74 4.94
CA GLY A 164 -10.61 14.21 4.80
C GLY A 164 -10.22 15.21 5.89
N PHE A 165 -11.07 16.19 6.16
CA PHE A 165 -10.85 17.18 7.22
C PHE A 165 -10.88 16.56 8.61
N LEU A 166 -11.75 15.58 8.87
CA LEU A 166 -11.78 14.87 10.14
C LEU A 166 -10.45 14.17 10.44
N LEU A 167 -9.79 13.60 9.43
CA LEU A 167 -8.45 13.03 9.59
C LEU A 167 -7.42 14.11 9.93
N ILE A 168 -7.45 15.25 9.22
CA ILE A 168 -6.57 16.40 9.51
C ILE A 168 -6.75 16.88 10.95
N GLU A 169 -7.99 17.11 11.38
CA GLU A 169 -8.33 17.59 12.72
C GLU A 169 -7.92 16.59 13.80
N ALA A 170 -8.17 15.30 13.59
CA ALA A 170 -7.81 14.26 14.55
C ALA A 170 -6.29 14.11 14.73
N MET A 171 -5.51 14.23 13.65
CA MET A 171 -4.05 14.04 13.71
C MET A 171 -3.30 15.30 14.14
N TYR A 172 -3.81 16.49 13.79
CA TYR A 172 -3.05 17.75 13.93
C TYR A 172 -3.81 18.89 14.62
N GLY A 173 -5.07 18.67 15.02
CA GLY A 173 -5.89 19.68 15.69
C GLY A 173 -5.59 19.84 17.19
N ASP A 174 -4.82 18.94 17.81
CA ASP A 174 -4.45 18.99 19.24
C ASP A 174 -5.66 19.14 20.18
N GLY A 175 -6.78 18.48 19.83
CA GLY A 175 -8.05 18.59 20.57
C GLY A 175 -8.72 19.97 20.53
N ASN A 176 -8.26 20.88 19.66
CA ASN A 176 -8.85 22.22 19.51
C ASN A 176 -9.91 22.22 18.41
N PHE A 177 -11.13 22.66 18.74
CA PHE A 177 -12.27 22.68 17.80
C PHE A 177 -12.74 24.09 17.45
N LYS A 178 -12.26 25.11 18.18
CA LYS A 178 -12.60 26.52 17.92
C LYS A 178 -11.70 27.04 16.81
N THR A 179 -12.28 27.69 15.80
CA THR A 179 -11.60 28.18 14.58
C THR A 179 -10.21 28.76 14.83
N LYS A 180 -10.08 29.76 15.71
CA LYS A 180 -8.79 30.42 15.99
C LYS A 180 -7.74 29.46 16.57
N GLN A 181 -8.16 28.56 17.47
CA GLN A 181 -7.26 27.61 18.12
C GLN A 181 -6.86 26.51 17.13
N LEU A 182 -7.81 25.97 16.37
CA LEU A 182 -7.56 24.95 15.36
C LEU A 182 -6.61 25.46 14.26
N VAL A 183 -6.83 26.68 13.75
CA VAL A 183 -5.90 27.32 12.79
C VAL A 183 -4.49 27.44 13.38
N ALA A 184 -4.37 27.84 14.65
CA ALA A 184 -3.07 27.95 15.31
C ALA A 184 -2.38 26.59 15.46
N SER A 185 -3.10 25.55 15.90
CA SER A 185 -2.57 24.18 16.05
C SER A 185 -2.06 23.64 14.72
N LEU A 186 -2.88 23.71 13.66
CA LEU A 186 -2.50 23.25 12.33
C LEU A 186 -1.27 23.99 11.79
N ARG A 187 -1.23 25.32 11.89
CA ARG A 187 -0.09 26.13 11.43
C ARG A 187 1.20 25.85 12.18
N SER A 188 1.11 25.53 13.47
CA SER A 188 2.28 25.24 14.29
C SER A 188 2.89 23.86 14.03
N ASN A 189 2.17 22.97 13.34
CA ASN A 189 2.64 21.62 13.07
C ASN A 189 3.44 21.55 11.74
N ALA A 190 4.76 21.43 11.85
CA ALA A 190 5.66 21.42 10.69
C ALA A 190 5.38 20.25 9.72
N THR A 191 5.05 19.06 10.24
CA THR A 191 4.77 17.88 9.42
C THR A 191 3.51 18.09 8.56
N PHE A 192 2.43 18.58 9.18
CA PHE A 192 1.20 18.90 8.47
C PHE A 192 1.42 20.00 7.41
N MET A 193 2.17 21.06 7.76
CA MET A 193 2.47 22.14 6.83
C MET A 193 3.31 21.68 5.63
N ALA A 194 4.23 20.73 5.83
CA ALA A 194 4.97 20.10 4.73
C ALA A 194 4.03 19.31 3.79
N ILE A 195 3.18 18.44 4.35
CA ILE A 195 2.19 17.67 3.57
C ILE A 195 1.25 18.59 2.79
N LEU A 196 0.78 19.68 3.41
CA LEU A 196 -0.09 20.66 2.76
C LEU A 196 0.64 21.40 1.63
N THR A 197 1.92 21.73 1.82
CA THR A 197 2.75 22.36 0.79
C THR A 197 2.94 21.44 -0.42
N ASP A 198 3.22 20.16 -0.20
CA ASP A 198 3.33 19.16 -1.26
C ASP A 198 1.99 19.03 -2.00
N THR A 199 0.88 18.94 -1.26
CA THR A 199 -0.48 18.91 -1.83
C THR A 199 -0.75 20.13 -2.72
N MET A 200 -0.35 21.33 -2.28
CA MET A 200 -0.52 22.56 -3.06
C MET A 200 0.31 22.53 -4.35
N THR A 201 1.55 22.06 -4.28
CA THR A 201 2.42 21.91 -5.45
C THR A 201 1.80 20.98 -6.49
N ASP A 202 1.30 19.81 -6.06
CA ASP A 202 0.63 18.86 -6.95
C ASP A 202 -0.60 19.48 -7.61
N LEU A 203 -1.45 20.14 -6.81
CA LEU A 203 -2.69 20.74 -7.29
C LEU A 203 -2.49 21.99 -8.15
N ALA A 204 -1.37 22.71 -8.02
CA ALA A 204 -1.05 23.84 -8.86
C ALA A 204 -0.96 23.44 -10.35
N THR A 205 -0.59 22.19 -10.63
CA THR A 205 -0.53 21.62 -11.98
C THR A 205 -1.81 20.91 -12.43
N SER A 206 -2.85 20.90 -11.58
CA SER A 206 -4.12 20.22 -11.87
C SER A 206 -4.74 20.71 -13.16
N ARG A 207 -5.34 19.79 -13.93
CA ARG A 207 -6.08 20.12 -15.15
C ARG A 207 -7.43 20.79 -14.86
N ILE A 208 -7.94 20.65 -13.63
CA ILE A 208 -9.22 21.21 -13.19
C ILE A 208 -9.05 22.70 -12.88
N SER A 209 -9.78 23.55 -13.61
CA SER A 209 -9.67 25.01 -13.53
C SER A 209 -9.97 25.56 -12.14
N GLU A 210 -11.01 25.04 -11.51
CA GLU A 210 -11.56 25.51 -10.24
C GLU A 210 -10.59 25.26 -9.09
N VAL A 211 -9.85 24.16 -9.14
CA VAL A 211 -8.77 23.82 -8.19
C VAL A 211 -7.60 24.79 -8.36
N ARG A 212 -7.18 25.08 -9.59
CA ARG A 212 -6.14 26.09 -9.85
C ARG A 212 -6.57 27.47 -9.35
N THR A 213 -7.83 27.87 -9.58
CA THR A 213 -8.38 29.13 -9.06
C THR A 213 -8.37 29.16 -7.53
N LEU A 214 -8.73 28.04 -6.88
CA LEU A 214 -8.66 27.93 -5.43
C LEU A 214 -7.22 28.10 -4.91
N MET A 215 -6.26 27.41 -5.53
CA MET A 215 -4.83 27.51 -5.18
C MET A 215 -4.29 28.93 -5.40
N ALA A 216 -4.66 29.59 -6.50
CA ALA A 216 -4.27 30.99 -6.75
C ALA A 216 -4.86 31.96 -5.70
N SER A 217 -6.10 31.72 -5.26
CA SER A 217 -6.77 32.55 -4.25
C SER A 217 -6.20 32.34 -2.84
N HIS A 218 -5.63 31.16 -2.58
CA HIS A 218 -5.03 30.76 -1.30
C HIS A 218 -3.58 30.33 -1.50
N ALA A 219 -2.78 31.21 -2.10
CA ALA A 219 -1.44 30.91 -2.61
C ALA A 219 -0.38 30.52 -1.57
N THR A 220 -0.71 30.53 -0.27
CA THR A 220 0.21 30.07 0.78
C THR A 220 -0.45 28.98 1.63
N PRO A 221 0.33 28.01 2.16
CA PRO A 221 -0.19 26.98 3.05
C PRO A 221 -0.99 27.56 4.23
N GLU A 222 -0.55 28.67 4.80
CA GLU A 222 -1.23 29.32 5.93
C GLU A 222 -2.63 29.82 5.55
N LYS A 223 -2.77 30.41 4.35
CA LYS A 223 -4.07 30.87 3.83
C LYS A 223 -4.98 29.69 3.51
N LEU A 224 -4.41 28.60 3.00
CA LEU A 224 -5.18 27.40 2.73
C LEU A 224 -5.67 26.74 4.02
N VAL A 225 -4.89 26.74 5.11
CA VAL A 225 -5.35 26.29 6.44
C VAL A 225 -6.54 27.10 6.92
N GLU A 226 -6.48 28.44 6.85
CA GLU A 226 -7.61 29.30 7.23
C GLU A 226 -8.86 28.94 6.42
N HIS A 227 -8.70 28.73 5.11
CA HIS A 227 -9.80 28.36 4.23
C HIS A 227 -10.39 26.98 4.55
N LEU A 228 -9.55 25.97 4.79
CA LEU A 228 -10.00 24.63 5.19
C LEU A 228 -10.83 24.69 6.48
N VAL A 229 -10.35 25.41 7.49
CA VAL A 229 -11.05 25.53 8.78
C VAL A 229 -12.35 26.33 8.65
N ASP A 230 -12.37 27.40 7.85
CA ASP A 230 -13.59 28.16 7.55
C ASP A 230 -14.65 27.28 6.87
N ARG A 231 -14.25 26.54 5.84
CA ARG A 231 -15.12 25.58 5.13
C ARG A 231 -15.60 24.46 6.03
N ARG A 232 -14.82 24.01 7.02
CA ARG A 232 -15.30 23.09 8.05
C ARG A 232 -16.48 23.64 8.83
N GLY A 233 -16.42 24.91 9.25
CA GLY A 233 -17.55 25.57 9.90
C GLY A 233 -18.84 25.50 9.07
N PHE A 234 -18.71 25.76 7.76
CA PHE A 234 -19.82 25.74 6.82
C PHE A 234 -20.37 24.34 6.53
N TYR A 235 -19.50 23.38 6.19
CA TYR A 235 -19.92 22.05 5.73
C TYR A 235 -20.27 21.09 6.86
N PHE A 236 -19.82 21.28 8.09
CA PHE A 236 -20.16 20.37 9.21
C PHE A 236 -21.47 20.76 9.90
N HIS A 237 -21.82 22.05 9.92
CA HIS A 237 -22.97 22.56 10.66
C HIS A 237 -24.04 23.06 9.69
N GLY A 238 -24.86 22.14 9.19
CA GLY A 238 -25.99 22.49 8.34
C GLY A 238 -27.07 23.23 9.14
N ASN A 239 -27.29 24.51 8.85
CA ASN A 239 -28.43 25.26 9.38
C ASN A 239 -29.47 25.47 8.28
N ALA A 240 -30.47 24.59 8.21
CA ALA A 240 -31.53 24.64 7.19
C ALA A 240 -32.31 25.97 7.15
N LYS A 241 -32.22 26.82 8.18
CA LYS A 241 -32.88 28.13 8.24
C LYS A 241 -32.03 29.27 7.67
N HIS A 242 -30.74 29.04 7.41
CA HIS A 242 -29.86 30.06 6.85
C HIS A 242 -29.97 30.07 5.32
N GLN A 243 -30.20 31.24 4.71
CA GLN A 243 -30.41 31.37 3.26
C GLN A 243 -29.22 30.90 2.42
N GLY A 244 -28.01 30.93 2.97
CA GLY A 244 -26.79 30.43 2.33
C GLY A 244 -26.36 29.03 2.75
N ALA A 245 -27.20 28.25 3.44
CA ALA A 245 -26.83 26.91 3.86
C ALA A 245 -26.54 25.99 2.66
N TRP A 246 -25.56 25.10 2.79
CA TRP A 246 -25.32 24.09 1.78
C TRP A 246 -26.51 23.13 1.69
N HIS A 247 -26.75 22.61 0.48
CA HIS A 247 -27.80 21.63 0.22
C HIS A 247 -27.18 20.32 -0.29
N PRO A 248 -27.69 19.13 0.10
CA PRO A 248 -27.13 17.85 -0.35
C PRO A 248 -27.01 17.70 -1.87
N ASN A 249 -27.96 18.30 -2.60
CA ASN A 249 -27.99 18.29 -4.07
C ASN A 249 -27.17 19.42 -4.73
N GLN A 250 -26.40 20.19 -3.95
CA GLN A 250 -25.59 21.32 -4.42
C GLN A 250 -24.15 21.19 -3.91
N HIS A 251 -23.57 20.00 -4.04
CA HIS A 251 -22.23 19.70 -3.51
C HIS A 251 -21.09 20.06 -4.47
N GLN A 252 -21.35 20.38 -5.75
CA GLN A 252 -20.32 20.63 -6.78
C GLN A 252 -19.42 21.81 -6.41
N ALA A 253 -19.97 22.84 -5.77
CA ALA A 253 -19.18 23.98 -5.28
C ALA A 253 -18.13 23.58 -4.22
N ALA A 254 -18.29 22.41 -3.58
CA ALA A 254 -17.33 21.87 -2.62
C ALA A 254 -16.23 21.04 -3.29
N GLN A 255 -16.33 20.70 -4.59
CA GLN A 255 -15.36 19.82 -5.25
C GLN A 255 -13.91 20.30 -5.07
N PRO A 256 -13.53 21.58 -5.34
CA PRO A 256 -12.13 21.98 -5.27
C PRO A 256 -11.54 21.84 -3.87
N ILE A 257 -12.30 22.17 -2.83
CA ILE A 257 -11.83 22.05 -1.45
C ILE A 257 -11.87 20.60 -0.94
N ALA A 258 -12.78 19.77 -1.47
CA ALA A 258 -12.81 18.35 -1.20
C ALA A 258 -11.56 17.66 -1.76
N GLU A 259 -11.14 17.99 -2.98
CA GLU A 259 -9.91 17.46 -3.59
C GLU A 259 -8.67 17.83 -2.75
N VAL A 260 -8.57 19.08 -2.29
CA VAL A 260 -7.52 19.49 -1.34
C VAL A 260 -7.54 18.63 -0.08
N ALA A 261 -8.70 18.54 0.59
CA ALA A 261 -8.81 17.79 1.84
C ALA A 261 -8.49 16.30 1.66
N VAL A 262 -8.93 15.69 0.55
CA VAL A 262 -8.68 14.27 0.23
C VAL A 262 -7.20 14.03 -0.08
N LEU A 263 -6.55 14.90 -0.86
CA LEU A 263 -5.13 14.76 -1.17
C LEU A 263 -4.24 15.01 0.04
N THR A 264 -4.56 16.00 0.87
CA THR A 264 -3.87 16.20 2.15
C THR A 264 -4.08 15.00 3.06
N ALA A 265 -5.30 14.46 3.17
CA ALA A 265 -5.57 13.24 3.92
C ALA A 265 -4.80 12.02 3.37
N ALA A 266 -4.62 11.92 2.05
CA ALA A 266 -3.82 10.88 1.43
C ALA A 266 -2.33 11.04 1.77
N GLY A 267 -1.79 12.27 1.78
CA GLY A 267 -0.42 12.54 2.23
C GLY A 267 -0.20 12.18 3.70
N ILE A 268 -1.19 12.49 4.56
CA ILE A 268 -1.19 12.07 5.97
C ILE A 268 -1.19 10.54 6.06
N ALA A 269 -2.12 9.85 5.38
CA ALA A 269 -2.20 8.40 5.38
C ALA A 269 -0.89 7.76 4.86
N HIS A 270 -0.27 8.36 3.83
CA HIS A 270 1.01 7.91 3.30
C HIS A 270 2.13 7.99 4.35
N SER A 271 2.14 8.98 5.24
CA SER A 271 3.15 9.03 6.32
C SER A 271 3.12 7.79 7.25
N PHE A 272 1.93 7.22 7.48
CA PHE A 272 1.76 5.98 8.26
C PHE A 272 2.20 4.73 7.49
N SER A 273 2.23 4.80 6.15
CA SER A 273 2.64 3.68 5.31
C SER A 273 4.15 3.43 5.34
N SER A 274 4.94 4.40 5.83
CA SER A 274 6.41 4.28 5.95
C SER A 274 6.85 3.02 6.72
N ALA A 275 6.04 2.56 7.67
CA ALA A 275 6.28 1.31 8.40
C ALA A 275 6.39 0.09 7.47
N MET A 276 5.64 0.05 6.35
CA MET A 276 5.71 -1.03 5.34
C MET A 276 7.08 -1.12 4.65
N PHE A 277 7.83 -0.02 4.65
CA PHE A 277 9.11 0.10 3.94
C PHE A 277 10.30 0.17 4.90
N ALA A 278 10.09 -0.06 6.20
CA ALA A 278 11.17 -0.12 7.15
C ALA A 278 12.16 -1.25 6.76
N PRO A 279 13.48 -1.06 6.92
CA PRO A 279 14.48 -2.03 6.44
C PRO A 279 14.25 -3.46 6.92
N HIS A 280 13.82 -3.62 8.18
CA HIS A 280 13.54 -4.93 8.78
C HIS A 280 12.35 -5.65 8.13
N ILE A 281 11.36 -4.92 7.60
CA ILE A 281 10.23 -5.50 6.85
C ILE A 281 10.72 -6.06 5.51
N GLY A 282 11.65 -5.37 4.85
CA GLY A 282 12.31 -5.87 3.64
C GLY A 282 13.04 -7.19 3.88
N SER A 283 13.85 -7.26 4.95
CA SER A 283 14.52 -8.50 5.36
C SER A 283 13.52 -9.61 5.68
N ARG A 284 12.46 -9.29 6.43
CA ARG A 284 11.41 -10.25 6.81
C ARG A 284 10.69 -10.83 5.59
N HIS A 285 10.35 -9.99 4.62
CA HIS A 285 9.75 -10.39 3.36
C HIS A 285 10.67 -11.34 2.58
N PHE A 286 11.96 -11.01 2.50
CA PHE A 286 12.95 -11.85 1.83
C PHE A 286 13.12 -13.21 2.51
N ASP A 287 13.21 -13.23 3.84
CA ASP A 287 13.38 -14.48 4.60
C ASP A 287 12.14 -15.37 4.51
N ASN A 288 10.93 -14.79 4.55
CA ASN A 288 9.70 -15.54 4.29
C ASN A 288 9.70 -16.13 2.88
N ALA A 289 10.05 -15.34 1.87
CA ALA A 289 10.15 -15.83 0.49
C ALA A 289 11.14 -16.99 0.36
N ARG A 290 12.32 -16.90 1.00
CA ARG A 290 13.30 -18.00 1.06
C ARG A 290 12.72 -19.25 1.72
N LYS A 291 12.03 -19.09 2.85
CA LYS A 291 11.40 -20.20 3.58
C LYS A 291 10.35 -20.93 2.75
N GLN A 292 9.56 -20.20 1.97
CA GLN A 292 8.52 -20.75 1.10
C GLN A 292 9.06 -21.24 -0.26
N GLY A 293 10.38 -21.15 -0.52
CA GLY A 293 10.96 -21.48 -1.82
C GLY A 293 10.58 -20.49 -2.94
N ALA A 294 10.07 -19.32 -2.60
CA ALA A 294 9.65 -18.26 -3.51
C ALA A 294 10.80 -17.27 -3.78
N ILE A 295 11.95 -17.79 -4.22
CA ILE A 295 13.11 -16.99 -4.62
C ILE A 295 13.43 -17.27 -6.09
N MET A 296 13.48 -16.20 -6.88
CA MET A 296 14.00 -16.25 -8.24
C MET A 296 15.46 -15.80 -8.24
N SER A 297 16.28 -16.51 -9.01
CA SER A 297 17.69 -16.16 -9.23
C SER A 297 17.89 -15.63 -10.63
N PHE A 298 18.70 -14.59 -10.74
CA PHE A 298 19.03 -13.89 -11.97
C PHE A 298 20.53 -13.76 -12.14
N ILE A 299 20.98 -13.82 -13.39
CA ILE A 299 22.32 -13.44 -13.79
C ILE A 299 22.19 -12.12 -14.54
N ALA A 300 22.79 -11.07 -13.98
CA ALA A 300 22.88 -9.75 -14.60
C ALA A 300 24.27 -9.54 -15.19
N GLU A 301 24.33 -9.16 -16.46
CA GLU A 301 25.54 -8.79 -17.18
C GLU A 301 25.56 -7.28 -17.38
N ILE A 302 26.59 -6.63 -16.85
CA ILE A 302 26.82 -5.20 -16.95
C ILE A 302 28.03 -4.98 -17.85
N ARG A 303 27.82 -4.33 -19.00
CA ARG A 303 28.88 -3.88 -19.91
C ARG A 303 29.20 -2.42 -19.62
N PHE A 304 30.47 -2.10 -19.47
CA PHE A 304 30.93 -0.75 -19.11
C PHE A 304 32.32 -0.45 -19.68
N LEU A 305 32.68 0.82 -19.77
CA LEU A 305 34.05 1.27 -19.99
C LEU A 305 34.68 1.55 -18.63
N ASP A 306 35.87 1.00 -18.39
CA ASP A 306 36.69 1.33 -17.21
C ASP A 306 37.30 2.75 -17.32
N ALA A 307 37.99 3.19 -16.26
CA ALA A 307 38.62 4.51 -16.22
C ALA A 307 39.67 4.76 -17.33
N HIS A 308 40.12 3.71 -18.03
CA HIS A 308 41.04 3.79 -19.14
C HIS A 308 40.34 3.68 -20.52
N GLY A 309 39.00 3.61 -20.53
CA GLY A 309 38.21 3.51 -21.74
C GLY A 309 38.18 2.10 -22.36
N PHE A 310 38.59 1.05 -21.62
CA PHE A 310 38.46 -0.31 -22.11
C PHE A 310 37.10 -0.90 -21.76
N GLU A 311 36.48 -1.58 -22.72
CA GLU A 311 35.24 -2.29 -22.48
C GLU A 311 35.46 -3.52 -21.60
N ARG A 312 34.66 -3.61 -20.54
CA ARG A 312 34.64 -4.69 -19.56
C ARG A 312 33.21 -5.20 -19.40
N THR A 313 33.10 -6.46 -18.96
CA THR A 313 31.83 -7.06 -18.55
C THR A 313 31.96 -7.53 -17.11
N ARG A 314 30.96 -7.22 -16.29
CA ARG A 314 30.81 -7.72 -14.93
C ARG A 314 29.52 -8.52 -14.85
N THR A 315 29.59 -9.68 -14.20
CA THR A 315 28.43 -10.52 -13.93
C THR A 315 28.07 -10.45 -12.46
N ILE A 316 26.77 -10.26 -12.16
CA ILE A 316 26.24 -10.22 -10.81
C ILE A 316 25.11 -11.26 -10.71
N ASN A 317 25.14 -12.07 -9.67
CA ASN A 317 24.03 -12.95 -9.32
C ASN A 317 23.09 -12.19 -8.39
N VAL A 318 21.81 -12.11 -8.75
CA VAL A 318 20.80 -11.42 -7.96
C VAL A 318 19.71 -12.41 -7.58
N ASN A 319 19.30 -12.39 -6.31
CA ASN A 319 18.15 -13.14 -5.84
C ASN A 319 17.04 -12.17 -5.48
N THR A 320 15.83 -12.41 -5.98
CA THR A 320 14.66 -11.58 -5.69
C THR A 320 13.50 -12.46 -5.27
N PRO A 321 12.71 -12.05 -4.26
CA PRO A 321 11.44 -12.70 -3.93
C PRO A 321 10.51 -12.76 -5.15
N GLY A 322 10.00 -13.96 -5.45
CA GLY A 322 9.11 -14.19 -6.58
C GLY A 322 8.95 -15.68 -6.89
N THR A 323 7.85 -16.02 -7.55
CA THR A 323 7.61 -17.35 -8.13
C THR A 323 7.45 -17.30 -9.66
N ALA A 324 7.23 -16.12 -10.23
CA ALA A 324 7.02 -15.93 -11.66
C ALA A 324 7.59 -14.62 -12.20
N LEU A 325 8.01 -14.63 -13.46
CA LEU A 325 8.42 -13.42 -14.18
C LEU A 325 7.22 -12.54 -14.56
N HIS A 326 7.29 -11.26 -14.20
CA HIS A 326 6.34 -10.23 -14.62
C HIS A 326 7.03 -8.86 -14.77
N ASN A 327 6.38 -7.91 -15.44
CA ASN A 327 7.01 -6.61 -15.80
C ASN A 327 7.46 -5.80 -14.58
N GLN A 328 6.69 -5.80 -13.50
CA GLN A 328 7.07 -5.08 -12.28
C GLN A 328 8.34 -5.65 -11.64
N LEU A 329 8.53 -6.97 -11.67
CA LEU A 329 9.76 -7.62 -11.19
C LEU A 329 10.96 -7.21 -12.05
N ALA A 330 10.79 -7.20 -13.38
CA ALA A 330 11.84 -6.78 -14.30
C ALA A 330 12.26 -5.31 -14.07
N LEU A 331 11.31 -4.39 -13.91
CA LEU A 331 11.58 -2.98 -13.63
C LEU A 331 12.27 -2.79 -12.28
N ARG A 332 11.83 -3.52 -11.23
CA ARG A 332 12.46 -3.47 -9.93
C ARG A 332 13.90 -3.98 -9.97
N LEU A 333 14.13 -5.14 -10.57
CA LEU A 333 15.46 -5.71 -10.72
C LEU A 333 16.40 -4.75 -11.47
N HIS A 334 15.89 -4.10 -12.53
CA HIS A 334 16.64 -3.09 -13.27
C HIS A 334 17.01 -1.89 -12.40
N LYS A 335 16.08 -1.38 -11.58
CA LYS A 335 16.34 -0.30 -10.62
C LYS A 335 17.40 -0.69 -9.59
N ASP A 336 17.27 -1.87 -8.96
CA ASP A 336 18.21 -2.35 -7.94
C ASP A 336 19.64 -2.50 -8.52
N LEU A 337 19.75 -2.93 -9.78
CA LEU A 337 21.03 -3.01 -10.49
C LEU A 337 21.61 -1.64 -10.84
N LEU A 338 20.77 -0.66 -11.17
CA LEU A 338 21.21 0.72 -11.37
C LEU A 338 21.78 1.33 -10.09
N GLU A 339 21.11 1.12 -8.96
CA GLU A 339 21.62 1.57 -7.65
C GLU A 339 22.97 0.91 -7.32
N THR A 340 23.12 -0.38 -7.63
CA THR A 340 24.41 -1.11 -7.47
C THR A 340 25.50 -0.49 -8.33
N VAL A 341 25.20 -0.16 -9.59
CA VAL A 341 26.12 0.51 -10.51
C VAL A 341 26.53 1.88 -9.96
N GLU A 342 25.59 2.69 -9.50
CA GLU A 342 25.85 4.03 -8.95
C GLU A 342 26.75 3.99 -7.71
N VAL A 343 26.62 2.95 -6.88
CA VAL A 343 27.42 2.80 -5.67
C VAL A 343 28.80 2.22 -5.98
N GLU A 344 28.87 1.15 -6.75
CA GLU A 344 30.09 0.34 -6.91
C GLU A 344 30.92 0.69 -8.15
N MET A 345 30.35 1.39 -9.14
CA MET A 345 30.95 1.61 -10.46
C MET A 345 30.99 3.09 -10.85
N ARG A 346 31.25 3.98 -9.88
CA ARG A 346 31.21 5.45 -10.05
C ARG A 346 32.14 5.99 -11.14
N ASP A 347 33.31 5.39 -11.30
CA ASP A 347 34.31 5.83 -12.29
C ASP A 347 34.17 5.10 -13.64
N CYS A 348 33.09 4.35 -13.83
CA CYS A 348 32.84 3.57 -15.03
C CYS A 348 31.70 4.18 -15.84
N GLN A 349 31.80 4.08 -17.16
CA GLN A 349 30.72 4.46 -18.06
C GLN A 349 29.93 3.22 -18.46
N VAL A 350 28.71 3.07 -17.93
CA VAL A 350 27.85 1.93 -18.28
C VAL A 350 27.34 2.04 -19.70
N ILE A 351 27.50 0.94 -20.46
CA ILE A 351 27.05 0.80 -21.85
C ILE A 351 25.71 0.06 -21.90
N ALA A 352 25.60 -1.06 -21.19
CA ALA A 352 24.41 -1.90 -21.20
C ALA A 352 24.27 -2.72 -19.93
N ILE A 353 23.02 -3.02 -19.57
CA ILE A 353 22.68 -3.98 -18.51
C ILE A 353 21.66 -4.96 -19.10
N ALA A 354 21.92 -6.26 -18.98
CA ALA A 354 20.98 -7.31 -19.35
C ALA A 354 20.83 -8.30 -18.20
N ALA A 355 19.62 -8.81 -17.98
CA ALA A 355 19.37 -9.82 -16.95
C ALA A 355 18.64 -11.03 -17.53
N ARG A 356 19.03 -12.22 -17.08
CA ARG A 356 18.41 -13.50 -17.43
C ARG A 356 18.05 -14.28 -16.18
N GLU A 357 16.91 -14.96 -16.18
CA GLU A 357 16.56 -15.90 -15.12
C GLU A 357 17.50 -17.11 -15.18
N THR A 358 18.15 -17.44 -14.05
CA THR A 358 19.16 -18.51 -13.99
C THR A 358 18.58 -19.88 -14.37
N LYS A 359 17.33 -20.16 -14.00
CA LYS A 359 16.70 -21.47 -14.20
C LYS A 359 16.29 -21.72 -15.65
N SER A 360 15.68 -20.74 -16.30
CA SER A 360 15.11 -20.89 -17.65
C SER A 360 15.99 -20.31 -18.76
N GLY A 361 16.97 -19.46 -18.41
CA GLY A 361 17.76 -18.68 -19.36
C GLY A 361 16.97 -17.55 -20.03
N ARG A 362 15.69 -17.37 -19.67
CA ARG A 362 14.81 -16.36 -20.27
C ARG A 362 15.32 -14.96 -19.97
N GLU A 363 15.38 -14.14 -21.00
CA GLU A 363 15.71 -12.72 -20.86
C GLU A 363 14.60 -12.00 -20.07
N VAL A 364 15.00 -11.30 -19.02
CA VAL A 364 14.11 -10.53 -18.15
C VAL A 364 14.00 -9.11 -18.69
N PHE A 365 15.15 -8.49 -18.96
CA PHE A 365 15.24 -7.19 -19.63
C PHE A 365 16.62 -6.99 -20.26
N LYS A 366 16.71 -6.00 -21.15
CA LYS A 366 17.95 -5.45 -21.70
C LYS A 366 17.81 -3.94 -21.85
N ALA A 367 18.75 -3.19 -21.26
CA ALA A 367 18.83 -1.74 -21.33
C ALA A 367 20.18 -1.32 -21.91
N ASN A 368 20.17 -0.32 -22.81
CA ASN A 368 21.38 0.29 -23.36
C ASN A 368 21.41 1.77 -22.96
N TYR A 369 22.59 2.27 -22.66
CA TYR A 369 22.81 3.64 -22.21
C TYR A 369 23.65 4.39 -23.24
N LEU A 370 23.41 5.69 -23.34
CA LEU A 370 24.17 6.55 -24.25
C LEU A 370 25.59 6.70 -23.73
N ALA A 371 26.57 6.34 -24.55
CA ALA A 371 27.95 6.66 -24.24
C ALA A 371 28.17 8.16 -24.50
N GLN A 372 28.49 8.95 -23.46
CA GLN A 372 29.20 10.21 -23.66
C GLN A 372 30.49 9.92 -24.44
N VAL A 373 30.55 10.42 -25.67
CA VAL A 373 31.78 10.44 -26.45
C VAL A 373 32.62 11.55 -25.85
N ALA A 374 33.69 11.21 -25.14
CA ALA A 374 34.71 12.20 -24.83
C ALA A 374 35.30 12.69 -26.16
N GLU A 375 35.06 13.95 -26.52
CA GLU A 375 35.84 14.62 -27.56
C GLU A 375 37.30 14.54 -27.14
N ARG A 376 38.06 13.63 -27.75
CA ARG A 376 39.51 13.70 -27.65
C ARG A 376 39.90 14.97 -28.38
N GLU A 377 40.25 16.02 -27.63
CA GLU A 377 41.03 17.13 -28.17
C GLU A 377 42.32 16.52 -28.74
N THR A 378 42.31 16.25 -30.04
CA THR A 378 43.53 16.04 -30.81
C THR A 378 44.22 17.39 -30.85
N SER A 379 45.12 17.64 -29.90
CA SER A 379 46.12 18.70 -30.06
C SER A 379 47.09 18.23 -31.16
N GLU A 380 46.68 18.39 -32.41
CA GLU A 380 47.62 18.43 -33.51
C GLU A 380 48.41 19.73 -33.36
N HIS A 381 49.55 19.66 -32.68
CA HIS A 381 50.61 20.64 -32.92
C HIS A 381 51.11 20.42 -34.34
N PRO A 382 50.97 21.41 -35.25
CA PRO A 382 51.56 21.29 -36.57
C PRO A 382 53.09 21.27 -36.44
N PRO A 383 53.80 20.48 -37.23
CA PRO A 383 55.25 20.52 -37.24
C PRO A 383 55.72 21.88 -37.76
N GLU A 384 56.59 22.54 -37.00
CA GLU A 384 57.38 23.67 -37.49
C GLU A 384 58.21 23.19 -38.69
N SER A 385 57.99 23.84 -39.83
CA SER A 385 58.79 23.70 -41.04
C SER A 385 59.97 24.66 -41.01
N ASP A 386 61.18 24.11 -41.19
CA ASP A 386 62.49 24.68 -41.60
C ASP A 386 62.78 26.18 -41.41
#